data_AF-A0A1Y4R7S7-F1
#
_entry.id   AF-A0A1Y4R7S7-F1
#
_cell.length_a   1.000
_cell.length_b   1.000
_cell.length_c   1.000
_cell.angle_alpha   90.00
_cell.angle_beta   90.00
_cell.angle_gamma   90.00
#
_symmetry.space_group_name_H-M   'P 1'
#
loop_
_entity.id
_entity.type
_entity.pdbx_description
1 polymer ?
#
loop_
_entity_poly.entity_id
_entity_poly.type
_entity_poly.pdbx_seq_one_letter_code
_entity_poly.pdbx_strand_id
1 'polypeptide(L)'
;MHLSDEEKRAMLRQMQDGFIRYHQREEYMKNISIDELLKEINPLGFQYTEQDILDKYQEYMSVTDTDDYFFKRDQMSWEAVDDKAQILNSDALLQLICKIVKKHYDIEKICDPWFIMERIDVLDDVPKNEAQEKILGIIESIVEYGKLRHINSVEEIMEDYDMNAILKDQIRRCHQRDAHFKQVIKSYYDTFMDADHSIYKIK
;
A
#
# COMPACT_ATOMS: atom_id res chain seq x y z
N MET A 1 -35.72 -11.34 -7.17
CA MET A 1 -35.96 -10.19 -8.04
C MET A 1 -35.12 -10.40 -9.29
N HIS A 2 -35.72 -10.61 -10.46
CA HIS A 2 -34.98 -10.82 -11.71
C HIS A 2 -34.84 -9.47 -12.43
N LEU A 3 -33.60 -9.02 -12.63
CA LEU A 3 -33.31 -7.83 -13.43
C LEU A 3 -33.71 -8.09 -14.89
N SER A 4 -34.34 -7.10 -15.51
CA SER A 4 -34.57 -7.05 -16.95
C SER A 4 -33.24 -6.98 -17.71
N ASP A 5 -33.24 -7.38 -18.99
CA ASP A 5 -32.03 -7.32 -19.81
C ASP A 5 -31.57 -5.87 -20.08
N GLU A 6 -32.47 -4.89 -19.96
CA GLU A 6 -32.13 -3.46 -20.01
C GLU A 6 -31.38 -3.01 -18.76
N GLU A 7 -31.86 -3.38 -17.57
CA GLU A 7 -31.17 -3.11 -16.30
C GLU A 7 -29.80 -3.77 -16.26
N LYS A 8 -29.68 -5.03 -16.71
CA LYS A 8 -28.37 -5.72 -16.82
C LYS A 8 -27.41 -4.97 -17.74
N ARG A 9 -27.88 -4.50 -18.90
CA ARG A 9 -27.06 -3.72 -19.85
C ARG A 9 -26.65 -2.37 -19.28
N ALA A 10 -27.53 -1.69 -18.54
CA ALA A 10 -27.22 -0.45 -17.87
C ALA A 10 -26.14 -0.64 -16.80
N MET A 11 -26.26 -1.70 -15.98
CA MET A 11 -25.24 -2.05 -14.98
C MET A 11 -23.88 -2.35 -15.61
N LEU A 12 -23.85 -3.14 -16.70
CA LEU A 12 -22.61 -3.44 -17.42
C LEU A 12 -21.94 -2.19 -17.98
N ARG A 13 -22.71 -1.24 -18.52
CA ARG A 13 -22.16 0.05 -18.99
C ARG A 13 -21.61 0.88 -17.83
N GLN A 14 -22.33 0.97 -16.72
CA GLN A 14 -21.86 1.68 -15.53
C GLN A 14 -20.55 1.09 -15.00
N MET A 15 -20.43 -0.25 -14.97
CA MET A 15 -19.19 -0.93 -14.62
C MET A 15 -18.06 -0.61 -15.59
N GLN A 16 -18.32 -0.72 -16.91
CA GLN A 16 -17.34 -0.40 -17.95
C GLN A 16 -16.84 1.05 -17.85
N ASP A 17 -17.74 2.00 -17.68
CA ASP A 17 -17.41 3.41 -17.51
C ASP A 17 -16.61 3.65 -16.21
N GLY A 18 -16.91 2.88 -15.16
CA GLY A 18 -16.14 2.85 -13.92
C GLY A 18 -14.68 2.43 -14.14
N PHE A 19 -14.46 1.31 -14.85
CA PHE A 19 -13.10 0.85 -15.19
C PHE A 19 -12.34 1.85 -16.06
N ILE A 20 -13.01 2.47 -17.04
CA ILE A 20 -12.39 3.49 -17.89
C ILE A 20 -11.94 4.70 -17.05
N ARG A 21 -12.82 5.22 -16.17
CA ARG A 21 -12.47 6.33 -15.28
C ARG A 21 -11.33 5.97 -14.33
N TYR A 22 -11.36 4.78 -13.75
CA TYR A 22 -10.28 4.28 -12.90
C TYR A 22 -8.94 4.29 -13.63
N HIS A 23 -8.88 3.72 -14.84
CA HIS A 23 -7.64 3.66 -15.61
C HIS A 23 -7.14 5.04 -16.05
N GLN A 24 -8.05 5.94 -16.46
CA GLN A 24 -7.70 7.33 -16.78
C GLN A 24 -7.12 8.07 -15.57
N ARG A 25 -7.67 7.83 -14.38
CA ARG A 25 -7.19 8.42 -13.14
C ARG A 25 -5.81 7.89 -12.76
N GLU A 26 -5.60 6.57 -12.82
CA GLU A 26 -4.29 5.95 -12.58
C GLU A 26 -3.21 6.55 -13.49
N GLU A 27 -3.48 6.63 -14.80
CA GLU A 27 -2.56 7.23 -15.76
C GLU A 27 -2.32 8.72 -15.50
N TYR A 28 -3.36 9.47 -15.15
CA TYR A 28 -3.23 10.88 -14.80
C TYR A 28 -2.36 11.08 -13.53
N MET A 29 -2.66 10.35 -12.44
CA MET A 29 -1.92 10.43 -11.18
C MET A 29 -0.47 10.01 -11.34
N LYS A 30 -0.19 9.01 -12.19
CA LYS A 30 1.18 8.61 -12.50
C LYS A 30 1.99 9.74 -13.13
N ASN A 31 1.39 10.48 -14.06
CA ASN A 31 2.10 11.45 -14.90
C ASN A 31 2.13 12.89 -14.35
N ILE A 32 1.19 13.26 -13.48
CA ILE A 32 1.17 14.61 -12.89
C ILE A 32 2.37 14.84 -11.95
N SER A 33 2.94 16.04 -12.00
CA SER A 33 4.02 16.47 -11.10
C SER A 33 3.51 16.85 -9.71
N ILE A 34 4.40 16.89 -8.71
CA ILE A 34 4.05 17.34 -7.35
C ILE A 34 3.49 18.76 -7.36
N ASP A 35 4.11 19.69 -8.10
CA ASP A 35 3.71 21.09 -8.15
C ASP A 35 2.32 21.27 -8.80
N GLU A 36 2.03 20.51 -9.86
CA GLU A 36 0.71 20.52 -10.50
C GLU A 36 -0.34 19.92 -9.59
N LEU A 37 -0.04 18.79 -8.93
CA LEU A 37 -0.97 18.13 -8.03
C LEU A 37 -1.32 19.03 -6.83
N LEU A 38 -0.33 19.72 -6.25
CA LEU A 38 -0.58 20.74 -5.21
C LEU A 38 -1.43 21.91 -5.71
N LYS A 39 -1.20 22.37 -6.96
CA LYS A 39 -2.00 23.44 -7.59
C LYS A 39 -3.45 23.03 -7.83
N GLU A 40 -3.71 21.74 -8.03
CA GLU A 40 -5.07 21.25 -8.25
C GLU A 40 -5.78 20.91 -6.93
N ILE A 41 -5.06 20.38 -5.94
CA ILE A 41 -5.62 20.04 -4.63
C ILE A 41 -5.91 21.30 -3.79
N ASN A 42 -4.97 22.24 -3.68
CA ASN A 42 -5.12 23.37 -2.76
C ASN A 42 -6.36 24.27 -3.02
N PRO A 43 -6.78 24.55 -4.27
CA PRO A 43 -8.02 25.28 -4.55
C PRO A 43 -9.30 24.59 -4.05
N LEU A 44 -9.25 23.28 -3.75
CA LEU A 44 -10.38 22.54 -3.16
C LEU A 44 -10.55 22.82 -1.66
N GLY A 45 -9.71 23.67 -1.07
CA GLY A 45 -9.77 24.07 0.33
C GLY A 45 -8.71 23.42 1.21
N PHE A 46 -7.86 22.57 0.63
CA PHE A 46 -6.72 21.99 1.33
C PHE A 46 -5.53 22.96 1.35
N GLN A 47 -4.76 22.92 2.43
CA GLN A 47 -3.55 23.73 2.59
C GLN A 47 -2.36 22.80 2.80
N TYR A 48 -1.97 22.11 1.73
CA TYR A 48 -0.80 21.25 1.75
C TYR A 48 0.40 21.98 1.14
N THR A 49 1.55 21.80 1.78
CA THR A 49 2.84 22.11 1.19
C THR A 49 3.72 20.86 1.21
N GLU A 50 4.72 20.84 0.33
CA GLU A 50 5.72 19.76 0.33
C GLU A 50 6.41 19.63 1.69
N GLN A 51 6.71 20.76 2.35
CA GLN A 51 7.37 20.77 3.65
C GLN A 51 6.47 20.20 4.76
N ASP A 52 5.19 20.57 4.81
CA ASP A 52 4.27 20.05 5.83
C ASP A 52 4.15 18.52 5.76
N ILE A 53 4.14 17.97 4.55
CA ILE A 53 4.11 16.51 4.32
C ILE A 53 5.42 15.88 4.76
N LEU A 54 6.57 16.48 4.43
CA LEU A 54 7.88 15.98 4.86
C LEU A 54 8.05 16.01 6.38
N ASP A 55 7.60 17.07 7.04
CA ASP A 55 7.67 17.21 8.50
C ASP A 55 6.85 16.12 9.19
N LYS A 56 5.64 15.84 8.66
CA LYS A 56 4.79 14.76 9.19
C LYS A 56 5.34 13.38 8.87
N TYR A 57 5.87 13.19 7.68
CA TYR A 57 6.58 11.96 7.34
C TYR A 57 7.80 11.74 8.24
N GLN A 58 8.53 12.78 8.65
CA GLN A 58 9.65 12.63 9.58
C GLN A 58 9.20 12.22 11.00
N GLU A 59 8.01 12.64 11.41
CA GLU A 59 7.42 12.28 12.70
C GLU A 59 7.01 10.80 12.73
N TYR A 60 6.29 10.32 11.71
CA TYR A 60 5.78 8.95 11.66
C TYR A 60 6.74 7.96 11.00
N MET A 61 7.51 8.42 10.02
CA MET A 61 8.37 7.63 9.15
C MET A 61 7.63 6.47 8.47
N SER A 62 6.42 6.78 8.04
CA SER A 62 5.46 5.88 7.39
C SER A 62 4.58 6.71 6.45
N VAL A 63 4.50 6.30 5.18
CA VAL A 63 3.60 6.95 4.21
C VAL A 63 2.14 6.77 4.63
N THR A 64 1.76 5.58 5.09
CA THR A 64 0.38 5.26 5.47
C THR A 64 -0.07 6.11 6.64
N ASP A 65 0.75 6.22 7.69
CA ASP A 65 0.39 7.02 8.88
C ASP A 65 0.34 8.52 8.57
N THR A 66 1.19 8.96 7.62
CA THR A 66 1.18 10.35 7.14
C THR A 66 -0.11 10.64 6.36
N ASP A 67 -0.52 9.73 5.48
CA ASP A 67 -1.78 9.81 4.74
C ASP A 67 -2.98 9.83 5.70
N ASP A 68 -3.01 8.89 6.64
CA ASP A 68 -4.01 8.78 7.69
C ASP A 68 -4.16 10.08 8.50
N TYR A 69 -3.04 10.70 8.87
CA TYR A 69 -3.04 11.97 9.58
C TYR A 69 -3.71 13.08 8.78
N PHE A 70 -3.32 13.26 7.51
CA PHE A 70 -3.88 14.32 6.67
C PHE A 70 -5.33 14.03 6.26
N PHE A 71 -5.67 12.77 5.98
CA PHE A 71 -7.02 12.36 5.68
C PHE A 71 -7.94 12.62 6.87
N LYS A 72 -7.58 12.20 8.09
CA LYS A 72 -8.36 12.46 9.32
C LYS A 72 -8.49 13.95 9.61
N ARG A 73 -7.44 14.74 9.37
CA ARG A 73 -7.46 16.20 9.55
C ARG A 73 -8.49 16.88 8.66
N ASP A 74 -8.58 16.44 7.40
CA ASP A 74 -9.38 17.09 6.36
C ASP A 74 -10.54 16.21 5.85
N GLN A 75 -11.00 15.24 6.67
CA GLN A 75 -11.89 14.14 6.27
C GLN A 75 -13.16 14.62 5.56
N MET A 76 -13.87 15.58 6.16
CA MET A 76 -15.11 16.10 5.59
C MET A 76 -14.91 16.77 4.22
N SER A 77 -13.74 17.38 4.01
CA SER A 77 -13.41 18.00 2.73
C SER A 77 -13.12 16.94 1.67
N TRP A 78 -12.42 15.87 2.02
CA TRP A 78 -12.18 14.74 1.12
C TRP A 78 -13.45 14.00 0.76
N GLU A 79 -14.33 13.71 1.73
CA GLU A 79 -15.65 13.11 1.48
C GLU A 79 -16.48 13.94 0.48
N ALA A 80 -16.46 15.27 0.63
CA ALA A 80 -17.15 16.18 -0.28
C ALA A 80 -16.54 16.27 -1.70
N VAL A 81 -15.26 15.91 -1.86
CA VAL A 81 -14.60 15.78 -3.16
C VAL A 81 -14.96 14.43 -3.79
N ASP A 82 -14.90 13.35 -3.02
CA ASP A 82 -15.18 11.99 -3.47
C ASP A 82 -16.62 11.83 -4.01
N ASP A 83 -17.58 12.48 -3.37
CA ASP A 83 -18.99 12.51 -3.80
C ASP A 83 -19.21 13.04 -5.23
N LYS A 84 -18.24 13.79 -5.77
CA LYS A 84 -18.34 14.39 -7.11
C LYS A 84 -17.81 13.48 -8.23
N ALA A 85 -17.26 12.30 -7.90
CA ALA A 85 -16.75 11.30 -8.83
C ALA A 85 -15.80 11.88 -9.91
N GLN A 86 -14.83 12.70 -9.48
CA GLN A 86 -13.87 13.38 -10.37
C GLN A 86 -12.55 12.62 -10.50
N ILE A 87 -11.65 13.15 -11.33
CA ILE A 87 -10.26 12.64 -11.46
C ILE A 87 -9.51 12.83 -10.12
N LEU A 88 -9.78 13.93 -9.40
CA LEU A 88 -9.27 14.18 -8.06
C LEU A 88 -10.25 13.64 -7.01
N ASN A 89 -9.73 12.81 -6.11
CA ASN A 89 -10.43 12.20 -4.99
C ASN A 89 -9.41 11.96 -3.85
N SER A 90 -9.82 11.36 -2.75
CA SER A 90 -8.97 11.07 -1.59
C SER A 90 -7.69 10.30 -1.94
N ASP A 91 -7.72 9.41 -2.95
CA ASP A 91 -6.51 8.73 -3.47
C ASP A 91 -5.41 9.71 -3.93
N ALA A 92 -5.77 10.95 -4.32
CA ALA A 92 -4.82 11.97 -4.73
C ALA A 92 -3.92 12.44 -3.57
N LEU A 93 -4.39 12.36 -2.32
CA LEU A 93 -3.59 12.66 -1.13
C LEU A 93 -2.46 11.65 -0.98
N LEU A 94 -2.80 10.36 -0.98
CA LEU A 94 -1.83 9.27 -0.91
C LEU A 94 -0.81 9.39 -2.04
N GLN A 95 -1.26 9.63 -3.28
CA GLN A 95 -0.36 9.81 -4.42
C GLN A 95 0.56 11.02 -4.27
N LEU A 96 0.07 12.14 -3.74
CA LEU A 96 0.87 13.32 -3.44
C LEU A 96 1.96 12.99 -2.41
N ILE A 97 1.59 12.35 -1.30
CA ILE A 97 2.52 11.94 -0.24
C ILE A 97 3.57 10.99 -0.79
N CYS A 98 3.15 9.94 -1.50
CA CYS A 98 4.06 8.98 -2.14
C CYS A 98 5.07 9.66 -3.06
N LYS A 99 4.64 10.60 -3.90
CA LYS A 99 5.54 11.33 -4.81
C LYS A 99 6.53 12.18 -4.06
N ILE A 100 6.09 12.90 -3.03
CA ILE A 100 6.95 13.74 -2.19
C ILE A 100 7.96 12.87 -1.46
N VAL A 101 7.52 11.81 -0.78
CA VAL A 101 8.40 10.93 -0.01
C VAL A 101 9.43 10.27 -0.94
N LYS A 102 9.04 9.72 -2.09
CA LYS A 102 9.97 9.15 -3.09
C LYS A 102 10.99 10.14 -3.65
N LYS A 103 10.65 11.43 -3.70
CA LYS A 103 11.58 12.48 -4.16
C LYS A 103 12.71 12.73 -3.14
N HIS A 104 12.46 12.48 -1.85
CA HIS A 104 13.40 12.82 -0.76
C HIS A 104 13.99 11.62 -0.03
N TYR A 105 13.35 10.46 -0.11
CA TYR A 105 13.73 9.25 0.61
C TYR A 105 13.85 8.06 -0.34
N ASP A 106 14.84 7.22 -0.04
CA ASP A 106 14.96 5.89 -0.63
C ASP A 106 14.03 4.93 0.14
N ILE A 107 12.76 4.89 -0.28
CA ILE A 107 11.69 4.12 0.37
C ILE A 107 11.97 2.62 0.40
N GLU A 108 12.73 2.11 -0.57
CA GLU A 108 13.14 0.70 -0.61
C GLU A 108 14.16 0.42 0.47
N LYS A 109 15.18 1.27 0.58
CA LYS A 109 16.23 1.11 1.58
C LYS A 109 15.71 1.22 3.01
N ILE A 110 14.76 2.12 3.26
CA ILE A 110 14.14 2.28 4.59
C ILE A 110 12.96 1.34 4.82
N CYS A 111 12.62 0.51 3.82
CA CYS A 111 11.54 -0.46 3.86
C CYS A 111 10.19 0.14 4.31
N ASP A 112 9.83 1.29 3.75
CA ASP A 112 8.57 1.98 4.10
C ASP A 112 7.35 1.02 3.99
N PRO A 113 6.38 1.04 4.91
CA PRO A 113 5.24 0.11 4.86
C PRO A 113 4.47 0.17 3.54
N TRP A 114 4.32 1.37 2.95
CA TRP A 114 3.68 1.52 1.64
C TRP A 114 4.46 0.80 0.53
N PHE A 115 5.79 0.82 0.58
CA PHE A 115 6.62 0.09 -0.38
C PHE A 115 6.47 -1.43 -0.22
N ILE A 116 6.31 -1.92 1.01
CA ILE A 116 6.07 -3.34 1.29
C ILE A 116 4.68 -3.75 0.76
N MET A 117 3.65 -2.92 0.98
CA MET A 117 2.29 -3.13 0.46
C MET A 117 2.28 -3.30 -1.06
N GLU A 118 2.92 -2.38 -1.79
CA GLU A 118 3.01 -2.46 -3.26
C GLU A 118 3.65 -3.76 -3.76
N ARG A 119 4.61 -4.31 -3.01
CA ARG A 119 5.22 -5.61 -3.32
C ARG A 119 4.25 -6.77 -3.07
N ILE A 120 3.40 -6.67 -2.04
CA ILE A 120 2.39 -7.68 -1.71
C ILE A 120 1.28 -7.69 -2.76
N ASP A 121 0.78 -6.53 -3.16
CA ASP A 121 -0.38 -6.40 -4.07
C ASP A 121 -0.13 -7.03 -5.46
N VAL A 122 1.13 -7.10 -5.88
CA VAL A 122 1.52 -7.72 -7.16
C VAL A 122 1.92 -9.19 -7.04
N LEU A 123 1.89 -9.79 -5.83
CA LEU A 123 2.35 -11.17 -5.63
C LEU A 123 1.52 -12.19 -6.38
N ASP A 124 0.21 -11.98 -6.53
CA ASP A 124 -0.69 -12.97 -7.13
C ASP A 124 -0.35 -13.27 -8.60
N ASP A 125 0.21 -12.28 -9.30
CA ASP A 125 0.64 -12.42 -10.70
C ASP A 125 2.04 -13.02 -10.86
N VAL A 126 2.79 -13.22 -9.76
CA VAL A 126 4.17 -13.71 -9.81
C VAL A 126 4.23 -15.19 -10.22
N PRO A 127 5.00 -15.55 -11.26
CA PRO A 127 5.21 -16.93 -11.66
C PRO A 127 5.79 -17.80 -10.52
N LYS A 128 5.38 -19.07 -10.48
CA LYS A 128 5.78 -20.02 -9.43
C LYS A 128 7.30 -20.18 -9.25
N ASN A 129 8.09 -20.01 -10.31
CA ASN A 129 9.55 -20.09 -10.26
C ASN A 129 10.22 -18.85 -9.63
N GLU A 130 9.53 -17.72 -9.55
CA GLU A 130 10.01 -16.45 -8.98
C GLU A 130 9.39 -16.14 -7.62
N ALA A 131 8.26 -16.80 -7.30
CA ALA A 131 7.48 -16.54 -6.08
C ALA A 131 8.33 -16.59 -4.80
N GLN A 132 9.22 -17.58 -4.64
CA GLN A 132 10.02 -17.70 -3.43
C GLN A 132 10.91 -16.46 -3.20
N GLU A 133 11.62 -16.00 -4.22
CA GLU A 133 12.51 -14.83 -4.10
C GLU A 133 11.71 -13.58 -3.73
N LYS A 134 10.56 -13.36 -4.37
CA LYS A 134 9.69 -12.20 -4.10
C LYS A 134 9.11 -12.23 -2.68
N ILE A 135 8.61 -13.38 -2.26
CA ILE A 135 8.04 -13.56 -0.91
C ILE A 135 9.12 -13.37 0.15
N LEU A 136 10.32 -13.93 -0.04
CA LEU A 136 11.42 -13.73 0.89
C LEU A 136 11.85 -12.27 0.97
N GLY A 137 11.92 -11.56 -0.17
CA GLY A 137 12.25 -10.14 -0.18
C GLY A 137 11.23 -9.27 0.57
N ILE A 138 9.94 -9.62 0.54
CA ILE A 138 8.91 -8.96 1.35
C ILE A 138 9.14 -9.20 2.84
N ILE A 139 9.36 -10.46 3.24
CA ILE A 139 9.61 -10.81 4.65
C ILE A 139 10.88 -10.11 5.16
N GLU A 140 11.93 -10.05 4.34
CA GLU A 140 13.16 -9.33 4.67
C GLU A 140 12.92 -7.84 4.85
N SER A 141 12.13 -7.19 3.98
CA SER A 141 11.76 -5.78 4.14
C SER A 141 10.96 -5.53 5.43
N ILE A 142 10.01 -6.40 5.77
CA ILE A 142 9.24 -6.29 7.02
C ILE A 142 10.17 -6.40 8.23
N VAL A 143 11.06 -7.41 8.24
CA VAL A 143 12.04 -7.61 9.32
C VAL A 143 12.99 -6.41 9.45
N GLU A 144 13.47 -5.87 8.34
CA GLU A 144 14.37 -4.72 8.34
C GLU A 144 13.65 -3.48 8.87
N TYR A 145 12.43 -3.21 8.42
CA TYR A 145 11.61 -2.11 8.95
C TYR A 145 11.41 -2.25 10.47
N GLY A 146 10.99 -3.43 10.94
CA GLY A 146 10.80 -3.69 12.37
C GLY A 146 12.07 -3.43 13.19
N LYS A 147 13.23 -3.86 12.69
CA LYS A 147 14.53 -3.60 13.34
C LYS A 147 14.92 -2.12 13.35
N LEU A 148 14.77 -1.43 12.21
CA LEU A 148 15.09 -0.01 12.08
C LEU A 148 14.23 0.87 13.00
N ARG A 149 13.00 0.43 13.28
CA ARG A 149 12.02 1.16 14.09
C ARG A 149 11.84 0.64 15.51
N HIS A 150 12.51 -0.45 15.87
CA HIS A 150 12.32 -1.14 17.14
C HIS A 150 10.87 -1.59 17.38
N ILE A 151 10.18 -1.95 16.29
CA ILE A 151 8.83 -2.53 16.32
C ILE A 151 8.97 -4.05 16.34
N ASN A 152 8.24 -4.69 17.24
CA ASN A 152 8.28 -6.14 17.45
C ASN A 152 6.90 -6.81 17.31
N SER A 153 5.90 -6.08 16.81
CA SER A 153 4.62 -6.60 16.35
C SER A 153 4.50 -6.35 14.85
N VAL A 154 4.15 -7.39 14.07
CA VAL A 154 3.92 -7.21 12.63
C VAL A 154 2.65 -6.42 12.37
N GLU A 155 1.65 -6.56 13.23
CA GLU A 155 0.38 -5.83 13.13
C GLU A 155 0.59 -4.32 13.28
N GLU A 156 1.54 -3.88 14.11
CA GLU A 156 1.91 -2.45 14.24
C GLU A 156 2.56 -1.86 12.98
N ILE A 157 3.08 -2.67 12.06
CA ILE A 157 3.70 -2.17 10.81
C ILE A 157 2.65 -1.97 9.72
N MET A 158 1.64 -2.83 9.66
CA MET A 158 0.64 -2.86 8.59
C MET A 158 -0.73 -3.23 9.16
N GLU A 159 -1.33 -2.34 9.95
CA GLU A 159 -2.57 -2.61 10.71
C GLU A 159 -3.75 -3.07 9.84
N ASP A 160 -3.82 -2.61 8.59
CA ASP A 160 -4.89 -2.97 7.64
C ASP A 160 -4.70 -4.34 6.96
N TYR A 161 -3.53 -4.96 7.12
CA TYR A 161 -3.19 -6.24 6.49
C TYR A 161 -3.05 -7.32 7.56
N ASP A 162 -3.81 -8.41 7.43
CA ASP A 162 -3.55 -9.64 8.20
C ASP A 162 -2.28 -10.30 7.65
N MET A 163 -1.14 -9.76 8.06
CA MET A 163 0.18 -10.14 7.57
C MET A 163 0.49 -11.60 7.86
N ASN A 164 0.03 -12.10 9.01
CA ASN A 164 0.16 -13.51 9.35
C ASN A 164 -0.62 -14.40 8.38
N ALA A 165 -1.86 -14.06 8.03
CA ALA A 165 -2.64 -14.81 7.04
C ALA A 165 -2.03 -14.74 5.64
N ILE A 166 -1.59 -13.55 5.21
CA ILE A 166 -0.96 -13.34 3.91
C ILE A 166 0.31 -14.16 3.80
N LEU A 167 1.25 -14.01 4.75
CA LEU A 167 2.51 -14.74 4.72
C LEU A 167 2.29 -16.25 4.77
N LYS A 168 1.33 -16.73 5.56
CA LYS A 168 0.96 -18.14 5.64
C LYS A 168 0.48 -18.69 4.30
N ASP A 169 -0.32 -17.93 3.55
CA ASP A 169 -0.78 -18.37 2.25
C ASP A 169 0.35 -18.30 1.20
N GLN A 170 1.06 -17.19 1.16
CA GLN A 170 2.12 -16.95 0.18
C GLN A 170 3.29 -17.94 0.35
N ILE A 171 3.70 -18.26 1.58
CA ILE A 171 4.78 -19.23 1.84
C ILE A 171 4.48 -20.64 1.30
N ARG A 172 3.20 -20.99 1.04
CA ARG A 172 2.85 -22.26 0.37
C ARG A 172 3.38 -22.33 -1.07
N ARG A 173 3.58 -21.18 -1.71
CA ARG A 173 4.15 -21.04 -3.06
C ARG A 173 5.68 -21.19 -3.05
N CYS A 174 6.32 -21.12 -1.88
CA CYS A 174 7.77 -21.35 -1.72
C CYS A 174 8.09 -22.85 -1.67
N HIS A 175 8.52 -23.40 -2.80
CA HIS A 175 8.76 -24.84 -2.95
C HIS A 175 10.20 -25.30 -2.67
N GLN A 176 11.21 -24.44 -2.85
CA GLN A 176 12.61 -24.86 -2.72
C GLN A 176 13.04 -24.91 -1.24
N ARG A 177 12.58 -23.97 -0.42
CA ARG A 177 12.76 -23.90 1.04
C ARG A 177 14.20 -24.20 1.49
N ASP A 178 15.13 -23.58 0.78
CA ASP A 178 16.57 -23.70 0.97
C ASP A 178 17.08 -23.05 2.28
N ALA A 179 18.39 -22.90 2.40
CA ALA A 179 19.01 -22.30 3.58
C ALA A 179 18.61 -20.82 3.77
N HIS A 180 18.48 -20.06 2.68
CA HIS A 180 18.10 -18.65 2.73
C HIS A 180 16.64 -18.51 3.20
N PHE A 181 15.73 -19.32 2.65
CA PHE A 181 14.36 -19.39 3.14
C PHE A 181 14.29 -19.63 4.67
N LYS A 182 15.01 -20.65 5.17
CA LYS A 182 15.02 -20.97 6.61
C LYS A 182 15.56 -19.83 7.45
N GLN A 183 16.57 -19.11 6.96
CA GLN A 183 17.16 -17.97 7.64
C GLN A 183 16.20 -16.77 7.72
N VAL A 184 15.52 -16.46 6.62
CA VAL A 184 14.54 -15.35 6.55
C VAL A 184 13.37 -15.62 7.48
N ILE A 185 12.76 -16.82 7.42
CA ILE A 185 11.66 -17.20 8.31
C ILE A 185 12.07 -17.17 9.78
N LYS A 186 13.28 -17.65 10.11
CA LYS A 186 13.80 -17.55 11.46
C LYS A 186 13.95 -16.10 11.90
N SER A 187 14.49 -15.24 11.03
CA SER A 187 14.66 -13.81 11.32
C SER A 187 13.32 -13.12 11.58
N TYR A 188 12.27 -13.51 10.86
CA TYR A 188 10.91 -13.05 11.09
C TYR A 188 10.40 -13.43 12.48
N TYR A 189 10.49 -14.71 12.86
CA TYR A 189 10.08 -15.16 14.20
C TYR A 189 10.91 -14.57 15.34
N ASP A 190 12.22 -14.37 15.12
CA ASP A 190 13.10 -13.77 16.11
C ASP A 190 12.83 -12.25 16.29
N THR A 191 12.20 -11.60 15.31
CA THR A 191 11.90 -10.16 15.33
C THR A 191 10.50 -9.87 15.88
N PHE A 192 9.50 -10.65 15.48
CA PHE A 192 8.09 -10.37 15.77
C PHE A 192 7.49 -11.34 16.80
N MET A 193 7.01 -10.80 17.91
CA MET A 193 6.45 -11.57 19.02
C MET A 193 5.10 -12.21 18.69
N ASP A 194 4.37 -11.63 17.75
CA ASP A 194 3.04 -12.03 17.29
C ASP A 194 3.08 -12.89 16.01
N ALA A 195 4.27 -13.28 15.54
CA ALA A 195 4.41 -14.10 14.35
C ALA A 195 3.77 -15.50 14.51
N ASP A 196 2.94 -15.92 13.52
CA ASP A 196 2.33 -17.25 13.50
C ASP A 196 3.39 -18.35 13.21
N HIS A 197 3.87 -18.99 14.26
CA HIS A 197 4.84 -20.09 14.16
C HIS A 197 4.30 -21.33 13.44
N SER A 198 2.98 -21.41 13.18
CA SER A 198 2.39 -22.49 12.37
C SER A 198 2.73 -22.38 10.88
N ILE A 199 3.25 -21.23 10.42
CA ILE A 199 3.73 -21.02 9.05
C ILE A 199 4.78 -22.09 8.65
N TYR A 200 5.64 -22.54 9.58
CA TYR A 200 6.63 -23.58 9.30
C TYR A 200 6.03 -24.99 9.17
N LYS A 201 4.82 -25.22 9.69
CA LYS A 201 4.18 -26.55 9.73
C LYS A 201 3.47 -26.93 8.43
N ILE A 202 3.50 -26.07 7.41
CA ILE A 202 2.91 -26.34 6.10
C ILE A 202 3.74 -27.47 5.46
N LYS A 203 3.18 -28.68 5.50
CA LYS A 203 3.73 -29.92 4.93
C LYS A 203 3.92 -29.83 3.41
#